data_AF-A0A3L6N0C1-F1
#
_entry.id   AF-A0A3L6N0C1-F1
#
_cell.length_a   1.000
_cell.length_b   1.000
_cell.length_c   1.000
_cell.angle_alpha   90.00
_cell.angle_beta   90.00
_cell.angle_gamma   90.00
#
_symmetry.space_group_name_H-M   'P 1'
#
loop_
_entity.id
_entity.type
_entity.pdbx_description
1 polymer ?
#
loop_
_entity_poly.entity_id
_entity_poly.type
_entity_poly.pdbx_seq_one_letter_code
_entity_poly.pdbx_strand_id
1 'polypeptide(L)'
;MSDHLREIERLQRENEELRREKEEAKAREEAERREKEAERREKEAERREKEEAKAREEAERREKEAERREKEAERRKNQRTTLEEYLYNCHFHLYKKLALADKSKSSTGFTKVEGKYYPKWLRPWTSFTNTQRQDHFEAIRRVCGERRLFHQESTTRDLGTTIHRKRAGNENAVDHFEKLAVEDPVWEILRPVWDDEELCKEYRCMGLRFSNNIRDFTQPSDGVLVGEEDLSEERPDRRRRTGPNKRVASEQRVKPPPTKPDGAGVRTRLGGDESLAFVYDYKAAHKWR
;
A
#
# COMPACT_ATOMS: atom_id res chain seq x y z
N MET A 1 -116.43 -35.91 10.53
CA MET A 1 -115.07 -36.49 10.52
C MET A 1 -114.22 -36.09 9.31
N SER A 2 -114.65 -35.16 8.44
CA SER A 2 -113.94 -34.85 7.18
C SER A 2 -113.06 -33.58 7.20
N ASP A 3 -113.26 -32.65 8.14
CA ASP A 3 -112.53 -31.37 8.14
C ASP A 3 -111.19 -31.42 8.91
N HIS A 4 -111.11 -32.19 10.00
CA HIS A 4 -109.86 -32.29 10.77
C HIS A 4 -108.71 -32.98 10.02
N LEU A 5 -109.02 -33.96 9.17
CA LEU A 5 -108.00 -34.63 8.34
C LEU A 5 -107.45 -33.68 7.26
N ARG A 6 -108.29 -32.82 6.68
CA ARG A 6 -107.85 -31.78 5.72
C ARG A 6 -107.00 -30.71 6.39
N GLU A 7 -107.32 -30.33 7.63
CA GLU A 7 -106.54 -29.37 8.40
C GLU A 7 -105.15 -29.92 8.75
N ILE A 8 -105.06 -31.21 9.13
CA ILE A 8 -103.77 -31.87 9.39
C ILE A 8 -102.91 -31.95 8.12
N GLU A 9 -103.52 -32.29 6.98
CA GLU A 9 -102.81 -32.37 5.71
C GLU A 9 -102.32 -30.98 5.23
N ARG A 10 -103.11 -29.92 5.49
CA ARG A 10 -102.71 -28.52 5.24
C ARG A 10 -101.51 -28.13 6.12
N LEU A 11 -101.58 -28.41 7.42
CA LEU A 11 -100.52 -28.11 8.38
C LEU A 11 -99.23 -28.90 8.12
N GLN A 12 -99.34 -30.11 7.57
CA GLN A 12 -98.19 -30.92 7.14
C GLN A 12 -97.50 -30.30 5.92
N ARG A 13 -98.26 -29.85 4.91
CA ARG A 13 -97.70 -29.13 3.74
C ARG A 13 -97.07 -27.81 4.14
N GLU A 14 -97.71 -27.03 5.01
CA GLU A 14 -97.15 -25.78 5.56
C GLU A 14 -95.85 -26.03 6.33
N ASN A 15 -95.77 -27.08 7.15
CA ASN A 15 -94.53 -27.44 7.85
C ASN A 15 -93.43 -27.90 6.89
N GLU A 16 -93.77 -28.61 5.82
CA GLU A 16 -92.80 -29.08 4.83
C GLU A 16 -92.27 -27.91 3.99
N GLU A 17 -93.12 -26.96 3.61
CA GLU A 17 -92.71 -25.69 2.99
C GLU A 17 -91.84 -24.85 3.92
N LEU A 18 -92.23 -24.67 5.19
CA LEU A 18 -91.41 -23.98 6.20
C LEU A 18 -90.05 -24.65 6.42
N ARG A 19 -89.97 -25.98 6.35
CA ARG A 19 -88.69 -26.71 6.45
C ARG A 19 -87.83 -26.49 5.22
N ARG A 20 -88.40 -26.50 4.02
CA ARG A 20 -87.69 -26.19 2.77
C ARG A 20 -87.18 -24.76 2.76
N GLU A 21 -88.00 -23.78 3.15
CA GLU A 21 -87.56 -22.38 3.26
C GLU A 21 -86.43 -22.21 4.29
N LYS A 22 -86.49 -22.90 5.44
CA LYS A 22 -85.40 -22.90 6.43
C LYS A 22 -84.12 -23.54 5.90
N GLU A 23 -84.21 -24.63 5.15
CA GLU A 23 -83.04 -25.27 4.55
C GLU A 23 -82.43 -24.41 3.44
N GLU A 24 -83.25 -23.79 2.58
CA GLU A 24 -82.79 -22.84 1.57
C GLU A 24 -82.15 -21.59 2.18
N ALA A 25 -82.74 -21.04 3.24
CA ALA A 25 -82.17 -19.90 3.96
C ALA A 25 -80.82 -20.25 4.59
N LYS A 26 -80.69 -21.43 5.22
CA LYS A 26 -79.41 -21.91 5.75
C LYS A 26 -78.37 -22.15 4.67
N ALA A 27 -78.76 -22.73 3.53
CA ALA A 27 -77.86 -22.97 2.41
C ALA A 27 -77.34 -21.65 1.82
N ARG A 28 -78.20 -20.62 1.73
CA ARG A 28 -77.82 -19.27 1.29
C ARG A 28 -76.85 -18.60 2.28
N GLU A 29 -77.13 -18.68 3.58
CA GLU A 29 -76.26 -18.12 4.63
C GLU A 29 -74.88 -18.81 4.65
N GLU A 30 -74.85 -20.13 4.47
CA GLU A 30 -73.60 -20.88 4.39
C GLU A 30 -72.79 -20.54 3.12
N ALA A 31 -73.47 -20.38 1.98
CA ALA A 31 -72.84 -19.94 0.74
C ALA A 31 -72.22 -18.54 0.86
N GLU A 32 -72.96 -17.58 1.44
CA GLU A 32 -72.47 -16.21 1.69
C GLU A 32 -71.28 -16.21 2.66
N ARG A 33 -71.31 -17.07 3.69
CA ARG A 33 -70.18 -17.21 4.62
C ARG A 33 -68.93 -17.76 3.92
N ARG A 34 -69.09 -18.74 3.04
CA ARG A 34 -67.99 -19.32 2.25
C ARG A 34 -67.40 -18.29 1.27
N GLU A 35 -68.24 -17.48 0.64
CA GLU A 35 -67.81 -16.41 -0.27
C GLU A 35 -66.99 -15.34 0.47
N LYS A 36 -67.49 -14.85 1.63
CA LYS A 36 -66.75 -13.90 2.48
C LYS A 36 -65.43 -14.47 2.99
N GLU A 37 -65.38 -15.76 3.32
CA GLU A 37 -64.13 -16.41 3.74
C GLU A 37 -63.13 -16.53 2.58
N ALA A 38 -63.60 -16.87 1.38
CA ALA A 38 -62.77 -16.91 0.18
C ALA A 38 -62.19 -15.52 -0.16
N GLU A 39 -63.02 -14.47 -0.13
CA GLU A 39 -62.59 -13.09 -0.38
C GLU A 39 -61.55 -12.62 0.67
N ARG A 40 -61.73 -12.99 1.95
CA ARG A 40 -60.73 -12.70 2.99
C ARG A 40 -59.40 -13.40 2.73
N ARG A 41 -59.44 -14.67 2.31
CA ARG A 41 -58.22 -15.44 1.99
C ARG A 41 -57.48 -14.85 0.80
N GLU A 42 -58.20 -14.41 -0.23
CA GLU A 42 -57.62 -13.76 -1.41
C GLU A 42 -56.95 -12.43 -1.05
N LYS A 43 -57.63 -11.56 -0.27
CA LYS A 43 -57.04 -10.30 0.22
C LYS A 43 -55.81 -10.53 1.11
N GLU A 44 -55.81 -11.59 1.92
CA GLU A 44 -54.65 -11.94 2.74
C GLU A 44 -53.47 -12.45 1.89
N ALA A 45 -53.74 -13.29 0.88
CA ALA A 45 -52.73 -13.74 -0.07
C ALA A 45 -52.11 -12.56 -0.84
N GLU A 46 -52.94 -11.65 -1.36
CA GLU A 46 -52.47 -10.46 -2.08
C GLU A 46 -51.62 -9.55 -1.17
N ARG A 47 -52.01 -9.40 0.11
CA ARG A 47 -51.21 -8.65 1.09
C ARG A 47 -49.85 -9.31 1.34
N ARG A 48 -49.82 -10.63 1.49
CA ARG A 48 -48.56 -11.38 1.69
C ARG A 48 -47.65 -11.26 0.48
N GLU A 49 -48.18 -11.38 -0.74
CA GLU A 49 -47.40 -11.19 -1.97
C GLU A 49 -46.84 -9.77 -2.07
N LYS A 50 -47.62 -8.74 -1.74
CA LYS A 50 -47.14 -7.36 -1.70
C LYS A 50 -46.07 -7.13 -0.64
N GLU A 51 -46.22 -7.70 0.54
CA GLU A 51 -45.20 -7.63 1.61
C GLU A 51 -43.91 -8.36 1.19
N GLU A 52 -44.02 -9.54 0.58
CA GLU A 52 -42.86 -10.29 0.08
C GLU A 52 -42.16 -9.55 -1.06
N ALA A 53 -42.90 -8.97 -2.01
CA ALA A 53 -42.33 -8.17 -3.09
C ALA A 53 -41.57 -6.95 -2.55
N LYS A 54 -42.14 -6.24 -1.58
CA LYS A 54 -41.48 -5.11 -0.90
C LYS A 54 -40.23 -5.56 -0.13
N ALA A 55 -40.30 -6.69 0.56
CA ALA A 55 -39.17 -7.23 1.30
C ALA A 55 -38.01 -7.62 0.36
N ARG A 56 -38.32 -8.22 -0.80
CA ARG A 56 -37.34 -8.54 -1.84
C ARG A 56 -36.71 -7.28 -2.44
N GLU A 57 -37.51 -6.28 -2.78
CA GLU A 57 -37.02 -5.00 -3.30
C GLU A 57 -36.12 -4.27 -2.28
N GLU A 58 -36.50 -4.27 -1.00
CA GLU A 58 -35.69 -3.67 0.06
C GLU A 58 -34.37 -4.43 0.26
N ALA A 59 -34.40 -5.77 0.23
CA ALA A 59 -33.20 -6.59 0.32
C ALA A 59 -32.24 -6.31 -0.84
N GLU A 60 -32.75 -6.27 -2.08
CA GLU A 60 -31.96 -5.96 -3.27
C GLU A 60 -31.35 -4.54 -3.19
N ARG A 61 -32.11 -3.56 -2.71
CA ARG A 61 -31.61 -2.19 -2.51
C ARG A 61 -30.47 -2.16 -1.49
N ARG A 62 -30.61 -2.88 -0.37
CA ARG A 62 -29.57 -2.97 0.67
C ARG A 62 -28.31 -3.66 0.13
N GLU A 63 -28.46 -4.71 -0.67
CA GLU A 63 -27.34 -5.41 -1.30
C GLU A 63 -26.59 -4.49 -2.28
N LYS A 64 -27.31 -3.81 -3.18
CA LYS A 64 -26.73 -2.83 -4.12
C LYS A 64 -26.02 -1.69 -3.39
N GLU A 65 -26.58 -1.21 -2.28
CA GLU A 65 -25.94 -0.17 -1.48
C GLU A 65 -24.67 -0.67 -0.79
N ALA A 66 -24.70 -1.88 -0.23
CA ALA A 66 -23.53 -2.51 0.37
C ALA A 66 -22.41 -2.73 -0.66
N GLU A 67 -22.73 -3.25 -1.84
CA GLU A 67 -21.78 -3.46 -2.93
C GLU A 67 -21.17 -2.12 -3.38
N ARG A 68 -21.99 -1.07 -3.51
CA ARG A 68 -21.51 0.28 -3.87
C ARG A 68 -20.56 0.84 -2.80
N ARG A 69 -20.89 0.67 -1.52
CA ARG A 69 -20.04 1.10 -0.40
C ARG A 69 -18.72 0.34 -0.37
N GLU A 70 -18.75 -0.96 -0.63
CA GLU A 70 -17.55 -1.79 -0.70
C GLU A 70 -16.64 -1.36 -1.86
N LYS A 71 -17.21 -1.20 -3.06
CA LYS A 71 -16.49 -0.69 -4.24
C LYS A 71 -15.88 0.69 -4.00
N GLU A 72 -16.61 1.59 -3.34
CA GLU A 72 -16.08 2.91 -3.00
C GLU A 72 -14.94 2.83 -1.98
N ALA A 73 -15.08 1.98 -0.96
CA ALA A 73 -14.03 1.76 0.04
C ALA A 73 -12.77 1.15 -0.58
N GLU A 74 -12.92 0.18 -1.48
CA GLU A 74 -11.82 -0.42 -2.24
C GLU A 74 -11.11 0.63 -3.11
N ARG A 75 -11.88 1.43 -3.85
CA ARG A 75 -11.34 2.51 -4.67
C ARG A 75 -10.56 3.53 -3.85
N ARG A 76 -11.05 3.88 -2.65
CA ARG A 76 -10.34 4.79 -1.73
C ARG A 76 -9.04 4.18 -1.20
N LYS A 77 -9.02 2.88 -0.90
CA LYS A 77 -7.79 2.17 -0.44
C LYS A 77 -6.71 2.12 -1.52
N ASN A 78 -7.11 2.00 -2.79
CA ASN A 78 -6.22 1.92 -3.94
C ASN A 78 -5.95 3.28 -4.59
N GLN A 79 -6.41 4.37 -3.96
CA GLN A 79 -6.22 5.71 -4.49
C GLN A 79 -4.78 6.17 -4.24
N ARG A 80 -4.13 6.67 -5.29
CA ARG A 80 -2.83 7.35 -5.20
C ARG A 80 -2.94 8.61 -4.33
N THR A 81 -1.83 8.98 -3.70
CA THR A 81 -1.78 10.11 -2.77
C THR A 81 -1.30 11.39 -3.45
N THR A 82 -1.74 12.54 -2.92
CA THR A 82 -1.16 13.86 -3.26
C THR A 82 0.22 14.01 -2.62
N LEU A 83 0.97 15.06 -2.96
CA LEU A 83 2.30 15.32 -2.36
C LEU A 83 2.22 15.45 -0.83
N GLU A 84 1.21 16.17 -0.32
CA GLU A 84 1.05 16.39 1.11
C GLU A 84 0.70 15.09 1.86
N GLU A 85 -0.27 14.33 1.34
CA GLU A 85 -0.64 13.02 1.87
C GLU A 85 0.57 12.07 1.84
N TYR A 86 1.37 12.10 0.76
CA TYR A 86 2.55 11.26 0.63
C TYR A 86 3.65 11.63 1.63
N LEU A 87 3.97 12.92 1.77
CA LEU A 87 4.96 13.38 2.76
C LEU A 87 4.53 13.02 4.20
N TYR A 88 3.25 13.16 4.51
CA TYR A 88 2.68 12.70 5.78
C TYR A 88 2.94 11.19 5.96
N ASN A 89 2.60 10.39 4.96
CA ASN A 89 2.78 8.94 4.98
C ASN A 89 4.26 8.55 5.12
N CYS A 90 5.17 9.18 4.39
CA CYS A 90 6.60 8.95 4.52
C CYS A 90 7.09 9.23 5.95
N HIS A 91 6.64 10.32 6.57
CA HIS A 91 7.04 10.64 7.93
C HIS A 91 6.49 9.64 8.97
N PHE A 92 5.18 9.38 8.95
CA PHE A 92 4.51 8.61 10.00
C PHE A 92 4.57 7.10 9.78
N HIS A 93 4.50 6.65 8.53
CA HIS A 93 4.47 5.23 8.18
C HIS A 93 5.84 4.67 7.79
N LEU A 94 6.82 5.49 7.37
CA LEU A 94 8.17 5.00 7.05
C LEU A 94 9.19 5.44 8.10
N TYR A 95 9.46 6.75 8.17
CA TYR A 95 10.56 7.29 8.97
C TYR A 95 10.39 6.99 10.47
N LYS A 96 9.19 7.20 11.00
CA LYS A 96 8.87 6.88 12.41
C LYS A 96 8.84 5.39 12.74
N LYS A 97 8.95 4.49 11.75
CA LYS A 97 9.02 3.05 11.99
C LYS A 97 10.43 2.54 12.24
N LEU A 98 11.45 3.40 12.15
CA LEU A 98 12.81 3.07 12.55
C LEU A 98 12.81 2.54 13.99
N ALA A 99 13.21 1.29 14.15
CA ALA A 99 13.36 0.64 15.44
C ALA A 99 14.81 0.19 15.60
N LEU A 100 15.45 0.56 16.70
CA LEU A 100 16.82 0.14 16.98
C LEU A 100 16.84 -1.28 17.58
N ALA A 101 17.91 -2.02 17.32
CA ALA A 101 18.16 -3.28 18.02
C ALA A 101 18.52 -3.01 19.50
N ASP A 102 18.41 -4.06 20.32
CA ASP A 102 18.77 -3.96 21.73
C ASP A 102 20.27 -3.65 21.89
N LYS A 103 20.57 -2.62 22.68
CA LYS A 103 21.93 -2.18 22.99
C LYS A 103 22.77 -3.25 23.69
N SER A 104 22.13 -4.20 24.39
CA SER A 104 22.82 -5.33 25.03
C SER A 104 23.56 -6.23 24.04
N LYS A 105 23.18 -6.19 22.76
CA LYS A 105 23.77 -6.98 21.66
C LYS A 105 24.73 -6.16 20.80
N SER A 106 25.00 -4.91 21.16
CA SER A 106 25.93 -4.05 20.44
C SER A 106 27.36 -4.52 20.63
N SER A 107 28.14 -4.53 19.55
CA SER A 107 29.59 -4.75 19.66
C SER A 107 30.26 -3.56 20.33
N THR A 108 31.09 -3.80 21.35
CA THR A 108 31.97 -2.80 21.99
C THR A 108 33.28 -2.55 21.23
N GLY A 109 33.42 -3.11 20.02
CA GLY A 109 34.65 -3.05 19.22
C GLY A 109 34.98 -1.66 18.68
N PHE A 110 36.26 -1.45 18.36
CA PHE A 110 36.74 -0.27 17.65
C PHE A 110 36.63 -0.50 16.13
N THR A 111 35.90 0.35 15.44
CA THR A 111 35.89 0.38 13.97
C THR A 111 37.08 1.18 13.47
N LYS A 112 37.88 0.59 12.58
CA LYS A 112 38.98 1.30 11.92
C LYS A 112 38.37 2.34 10.97
N VAL A 113 38.79 3.60 11.10
CA VAL A 113 38.29 4.74 10.28
C VAL A 113 39.20 5.03 9.08
N GLU A 114 40.38 4.41 9.05
CA GLU A 114 41.36 4.59 7.97
C GLU A 114 40.78 4.16 6.61
N GLY A 115 40.80 5.09 5.65
CA GLY A 115 40.27 4.89 4.30
C GLY A 115 38.80 5.27 4.09
N LYS A 116 38.03 5.56 5.15
CA LYS A 116 36.59 5.90 5.03
C LYS A 116 36.33 7.27 4.40
N TYR A 117 35.21 7.38 3.70
CA TYR A 117 34.72 8.65 3.15
C TYR A 117 33.96 9.42 4.22
N TYR A 118 34.60 10.44 4.80
CA TYR A 118 33.94 11.38 5.70
C TYR A 118 34.28 12.81 5.30
N PRO A 119 33.37 13.77 5.52
CA PRO A 119 33.65 15.16 5.23
C PRO A 119 34.83 15.63 6.09
N LYS A 120 35.90 16.14 5.46
CA LYS A 120 37.06 16.69 6.20
C LYS A 120 36.75 18.01 6.91
N TRP A 121 35.69 18.69 6.47
CA TRP A 121 35.27 19.99 6.95
C TRP A 121 33.76 20.00 7.10
N LEU A 122 33.28 20.40 8.28
CA LEU A 122 31.87 20.72 8.47
C LEU A 122 31.65 22.18 8.07
N ARG A 123 30.79 22.41 7.08
CA ARG A 123 30.40 23.76 6.69
C ARG A 123 29.07 24.09 7.36
N PRO A 124 28.97 25.20 8.12
CA PRO A 124 27.71 25.62 8.66
C PRO A 124 26.76 25.98 7.52
N TRP A 125 25.55 25.44 7.59
CA TRP A 125 24.56 25.52 6.50
C TRP A 125 23.80 26.85 6.57
N THR A 126 24.51 27.98 6.50
CA THR A 126 24.00 29.32 6.85
C THR A 126 23.11 29.96 5.78
N SER A 127 23.26 29.56 4.51
CA SER A 127 22.52 30.11 3.35
C SER A 127 21.25 29.35 2.99
N PHE A 128 20.98 28.21 3.63
CA PHE A 128 19.82 27.34 3.35
C PHE A 128 18.59 27.67 4.20
N THR A 129 18.71 28.65 5.09
CA THR A 129 17.91 28.69 6.31
C THR A 129 16.49 29.23 6.19
N ASN A 130 15.99 29.55 4.99
CA ASN A 130 14.55 29.54 4.69
C ASN A 130 14.30 29.75 3.19
N THR A 131 15.04 30.65 2.53
CA THR A 131 14.76 31.05 1.14
C THR A 131 14.98 29.91 0.15
N GLN A 132 16.16 29.29 0.11
CA GLN A 132 16.39 28.13 -0.77
C GLN A 132 15.47 26.95 -0.44
N ARG A 133 15.19 26.70 0.85
CA ARG A 133 14.24 25.67 1.25
C ARG A 133 12.85 25.96 0.71
N GLN A 134 12.38 27.21 0.86
CA GLN A 134 11.06 27.62 0.41
C GLN A 134 10.98 27.56 -1.11
N ASP A 135 11.95 28.13 -1.84
CA ASP A 135 11.93 28.19 -3.30
C ASP A 135 11.93 26.79 -3.94
N HIS A 136 12.80 25.89 -3.48
CA HIS A 136 12.85 24.53 -4.00
C HIS A 136 11.61 23.70 -3.59
N PHE A 137 11.10 23.89 -2.37
CA PHE A 137 9.88 23.21 -1.94
C PHE A 137 8.65 23.73 -2.69
N GLU A 138 8.57 25.03 -2.95
CA GLU A 138 7.52 25.67 -3.76
C GLU A 138 7.56 25.14 -5.20
N ALA A 139 8.76 24.96 -5.78
CA ALA A 139 8.91 24.34 -7.10
C ALA A 139 8.35 22.91 -7.12
N ILE A 140 8.66 22.09 -6.11
CA ILE A 140 8.10 20.73 -5.98
C ILE A 140 6.57 20.81 -5.81
N ARG A 141 6.06 21.70 -4.97
CA ARG A 141 4.62 21.92 -4.77
C ARG A 141 3.92 22.35 -6.07
N ARG A 142 4.54 23.23 -6.84
CA ARG A 142 4.03 23.71 -8.14
C ARG A 142 3.87 22.57 -9.13
N VAL A 143 4.90 21.75 -9.29
CA VAL A 143 4.93 20.65 -10.25
C VAL A 143 3.96 19.53 -9.87
N CYS A 144 3.93 19.19 -8.58
CA CYS A 144 3.04 18.15 -8.08
C CYS A 144 1.58 18.62 -8.03
N GLY A 145 1.36 19.86 -7.63
CA GLY A 145 0.03 20.43 -7.37
C GLY A 145 -0.81 19.52 -6.48
N GLU A 146 -2.11 19.46 -6.79
CA GLU A 146 -3.08 18.56 -6.14
C GLU A 146 -3.19 17.20 -6.85
N ARG A 147 -2.23 16.86 -7.73
CA ARG A 147 -2.26 15.62 -8.50
C ARG A 147 -1.94 14.44 -7.60
N ARG A 148 -2.69 13.35 -7.78
CA ARG A 148 -2.49 12.09 -7.05
C ARG A 148 -1.42 11.22 -7.73
N LEU A 149 -0.16 11.63 -7.59
CA LEU A 149 0.99 11.05 -8.29
C LEU A 149 1.77 10.04 -7.46
N PHE A 150 1.51 9.89 -6.17
CA PHE A 150 2.35 9.07 -5.31
C PHE A 150 1.68 7.77 -4.89
N HIS A 151 2.45 6.87 -4.29
CA HIS A 151 1.92 5.59 -3.84
C HIS A 151 0.74 5.76 -2.88
N GLN A 152 -0.22 4.83 -2.97
CA GLN A 152 -1.31 4.73 -2.02
C GLN A 152 -0.81 4.51 -0.59
N GLU A 153 -1.61 4.94 0.40
CA GLU A 153 -1.22 4.85 1.82
C GLU A 153 -0.88 3.41 2.24
N SER A 154 -1.62 2.41 1.75
CA SER A 154 -1.38 1.00 2.07
C SER A 154 0.05 0.56 1.73
N THR A 155 0.58 0.96 0.58
CA THR A 155 1.97 0.69 0.19
C THR A 155 2.97 1.24 1.21
N THR A 156 2.79 2.50 1.63
CA THR A 156 3.69 3.10 2.63
C THR A 156 3.57 2.42 4.01
N ARG A 157 2.38 1.97 4.39
CA ARG A 157 2.19 1.19 5.63
C ARG A 157 2.89 -0.15 5.56
N ASP A 158 2.76 -0.87 4.44
CA ASP A 158 3.38 -2.17 4.24
C ASP A 158 4.91 -2.06 4.26
N LEU A 159 5.48 -1.07 3.58
CA LEU A 159 6.91 -0.74 3.67
C LEU A 159 7.33 -0.42 5.11
N GLY A 160 6.51 0.34 5.84
CA GLY A 160 6.69 0.62 7.26
C GLY A 160 6.75 -0.64 8.14
N THR A 161 5.92 -1.64 7.86
CA THR A 161 6.00 -2.92 8.58
C THR A 161 7.30 -3.67 8.32
N THR A 162 7.82 -3.60 7.08
CA THR A 162 9.11 -4.19 6.71
C THR A 162 10.27 -3.51 7.44
N ILE A 163 10.28 -2.17 7.47
CA ILE A 163 11.24 -1.36 8.25
C ILE A 163 11.22 -1.79 9.71
N HIS A 164 10.04 -1.86 10.32
CA HIS A 164 9.90 -2.19 11.74
C HIS A 164 10.41 -3.60 12.08
N ARG A 165 10.19 -4.58 11.20
CA ARG A 165 10.66 -5.95 11.37
C ARG A 165 12.18 -6.03 11.36
N LYS A 166 12.86 -5.25 10.52
CA LYS A 166 14.32 -5.22 10.39
C LYS A 166 14.92 -4.16 11.30
N ARG A 167 14.92 -4.43 12.61
CA ARG A 167 15.51 -3.50 13.60
C ARG A 167 16.96 -3.14 13.26
N ALA A 168 17.28 -1.85 13.31
CA ALA A 168 18.59 -1.30 13.04
C ALA A 168 19.59 -1.69 14.14
N GLY A 169 20.27 -2.81 13.93
CA GLY A 169 21.37 -3.30 14.78
C GLY A 169 22.70 -3.49 14.04
N ASN A 170 22.69 -3.34 12.72
CA ASN A 170 23.88 -3.41 11.87
C ASN A 170 23.68 -2.51 10.64
N GLU A 171 24.75 -2.34 9.87
CA GLU A 171 24.80 -1.46 8.70
C GLU A 171 23.77 -1.87 7.63
N ASN A 172 23.62 -3.18 7.37
CA ASN A 172 22.63 -3.67 6.41
C ASN A 172 21.16 -3.35 6.79
N ALA A 173 20.88 -3.17 8.08
CA ALA A 173 19.57 -2.76 8.55
C ALA A 173 19.38 -1.25 8.43
N VAL A 174 20.43 -0.46 8.62
CA VAL A 174 20.43 1.00 8.37
C VAL A 174 20.29 1.29 6.88
N ASP A 175 21.11 0.67 6.02
CA ASP A 175 21.00 0.78 4.55
C ASP A 175 19.58 0.48 4.06
N HIS A 176 18.98 -0.57 4.59
CA HIS A 176 17.60 -0.93 4.24
C HIS A 176 16.58 0.12 4.68
N PHE A 177 16.74 0.70 5.87
CA PHE A 177 15.89 1.78 6.34
C PHE A 177 16.04 3.03 5.48
N GLU A 178 17.27 3.46 5.21
CA GLU A 178 17.57 4.68 4.45
C GLU A 178 17.03 4.58 3.02
N LYS A 179 17.19 3.41 2.37
CA LYS A 179 16.58 3.16 1.05
C LYS A 179 15.06 3.34 1.06
N LEU A 180 14.38 2.66 1.98
CA LEU A 180 12.92 2.67 2.00
C LEU A 180 12.30 3.96 2.53
N ALA A 181 12.94 4.63 3.49
CA ALA A 181 12.38 5.79 4.17
C ALA A 181 12.87 7.13 3.61
N VAL A 182 13.98 7.13 2.86
CA VAL A 182 14.61 8.34 2.35
C VAL A 182 14.83 8.26 0.83
N GLU A 183 15.63 7.31 0.34
CA GLU A 183 16.04 7.29 -1.07
C GLU A 183 14.85 7.08 -2.02
N ASP A 184 14.05 6.03 -1.79
CA ASP A 184 12.89 5.71 -2.63
C ASP A 184 11.84 6.83 -2.58
N PRO A 185 11.42 7.36 -1.41
CA PRO A 185 10.53 8.51 -1.37
C PRO A 185 11.06 9.76 -2.08
N VAL A 186 12.34 10.07 -1.92
CA VAL A 186 12.97 11.22 -2.60
C VAL A 186 12.96 10.99 -4.10
N TRP A 187 13.24 9.78 -4.57
CA TRP A 187 13.13 9.43 -5.99
C TRP A 187 11.72 9.68 -6.52
N GLU A 188 10.70 9.18 -5.81
CA GLU A 188 9.29 9.33 -6.20
C GLU A 188 8.91 10.82 -6.31
N ILE A 189 9.36 11.65 -5.36
CA ILE A 189 9.09 13.09 -5.34
C ILE A 189 9.83 13.82 -6.47
N LEU A 190 11.06 13.43 -6.78
CA LEU A 190 11.86 14.08 -7.82
C LEU A 190 11.46 13.66 -9.23
N ARG A 191 10.85 12.48 -9.42
CA ARG A 191 10.38 12.03 -10.74
C ARG A 191 9.54 13.09 -11.47
N PRO A 192 8.43 13.62 -10.91
CA PRO A 192 7.65 14.65 -11.60
C PRO A 192 8.42 15.97 -11.77
N VAL A 193 9.40 16.28 -10.91
CA VAL A 193 10.26 17.48 -11.05
C VAL A 193 11.13 17.37 -12.30
N TRP A 194 11.62 16.18 -12.61
CA TRP A 194 12.44 15.93 -13.80
C TRP A 194 11.64 15.80 -15.09
N ASP A 195 10.31 15.67 -15.00
CA ASP A 195 9.41 15.79 -16.15
C ASP A 195 9.14 17.27 -16.51
N ASP A 196 9.49 18.25 -15.66
CA ASP A 196 9.32 19.68 -15.89
C ASP A 196 10.56 20.28 -16.59
N GLU A 197 10.41 20.62 -17.87
CA GLU A 197 11.51 21.15 -18.68
C GLU A 197 12.09 22.47 -18.17
N GLU A 198 11.29 23.34 -17.53
CA GLU A 198 11.76 24.61 -17.00
C GLU A 198 12.70 24.38 -15.82
N LEU A 199 12.29 23.52 -14.89
CA LEU A 199 13.11 23.14 -13.74
C LEU A 199 14.36 22.38 -14.18
N CYS A 200 14.27 21.51 -15.19
CA CYS A 200 15.46 20.86 -15.73
C CYS A 200 16.49 21.88 -16.26
N LYS A 201 16.03 22.92 -16.97
CA LYS A 201 16.88 24.00 -17.47
C LYS A 201 17.45 24.85 -16.32
N GLU A 202 16.63 25.20 -15.34
CA GLU A 202 17.01 25.99 -14.17
C GLU A 202 18.08 25.26 -13.33
N TYR A 203 17.84 24.00 -12.99
CA TYR A 203 18.77 23.17 -12.22
C TYR A 203 19.93 22.62 -13.06
N ARG A 204 19.89 22.81 -14.39
CA ARG A 204 20.84 22.24 -15.35
C ARG A 204 21.01 20.72 -15.17
N CYS A 205 19.90 20.03 -14.90
CA CYS A 205 19.84 18.64 -14.49
C CYS A 205 18.58 17.97 -15.03
N MET A 206 18.70 16.80 -15.64
CA MET A 206 17.58 16.00 -16.16
C MET A 206 17.17 14.86 -15.23
N GLY A 207 17.98 14.58 -14.21
CA GLY A 207 17.73 13.44 -13.35
C GLY A 207 18.72 13.33 -12.22
N LEU A 208 18.26 12.75 -11.13
CA LEU A 208 19.08 12.37 -9.99
C LEU A 208 18.73 10.93 -9.61
N ARG A 209 19.74 10.07 -9.53
CA ARG A 209 19.57 8.69 -9.09
C ARG A 209 20.49 8.34 -7.93
N PHE A 210 19.99 7.55 -6.99
CA PHE A 210 20.81 6.90 -5.98
C PHE A 210 21.47 5.66 -6.58
N SER A 211 22.73 5.42 -6.23
CA SER A 211 23.50 4.29 -6.74
C SER A 211 24.50 3.78 -5.71
N ASN A 212 24.58 2.45 -5.61
CA ASN A 212 25.61 1.75 -4.84
C ASN A 212 26.63 1.08 -5.78
N ASN A 213 26.63 1.43 -7.08
CA ASN A 213 27.50 0.80 -8.09
C ASN A 213 28.89 1.45 -8.12
N ILE A 214 29.93 0.61 -8.04
CA ILE A 214 31.33 1.01 -8.02
C ILE A 214 31.77 1.82 -9.26
N ARG A 215 31.17 1.56 -10.42
CA ARG A 215 31.54 2.22 -11.68
C ARG A 215 31.17 3.71 -11.70
N ASP A 216 30.21 4.11 -10.89
CA ASP A 216 29.73 5.49 -10.82
C ASP A 216 30.70 6.40 -10.05
N PHE A 217 31.70 5.82 -9.38
CA PHE A 217 32.74 6.52 -8.62
C PHE A 217 34.04 6.70 -9.42
N THR A 218 34.20 6.00 -10.54
CA THR A 218 35.34 6.16 -11.45
C THR A 218 35.07 7.31 -12.42
N GLN A 219 35.59 8.51 -12.12
CA GLN A 219 35.69 9.56 -13.14
C GLN A 219 36.72 9.14 -14.20
N PRO A 220 36.52 9.46 -15.50
CA PRO A 220 37.51 9.17 -16.55
C PRO A 220 38.85 9.91 -16.39
N SER A 221 39.04 10.72 -15.34
CA SER A 221 40.27 11.42 -15.03
C SER A 221 41.20 10.66 -14.07
N ASP A 222 40.75 9.61 -13.38
CA ASP A 222 41.63 8.79 -12.56
C ASP A 222 42.20 7.66 -13.40
N GLY A 223 43.14 8.03 -14.28
CA GLY A 223 44.02 7.11 -14.98
C GLY A 223 44.91 6.35 -14.00
N VAL A 224 44.35 5.33 -13.36
CA VAL A 224 45.14 4.20 -12.87
C VAL A 224 44.77 3.02 -13.74
N LEU A 225 45.68 2.74 -14.68
CA LEU A 225 45.71 1.52 -15.48
C LEU A 225 45.53 0.31 -14.55
N VAL A 226 44.33 -0.25 -14.50
CA VAL A 226 44.13 -1.63 -14.07
C VAL A 226 43.83 -2.37 -15.34
N GLY A 227 44.83 -3.15 -15.75
CA GLY A 227 44.82 -3.93 -16.98
C GLY A 227 43.55 -4.74 -17.14
N GLU A 228 43.12 -4.82 -18.39
CA GLU A 228 42.21 -5.82 -18.90
C GLU A 228 42.70 -7.21 -18.49
N GLU A 229 42.05 -7.84 -17.51
CA GLU A 229 42.11 -9.30 -17.35
C GLU A 229 40.70 -9.83 -17.10
N ASP A 230 40.08 -10.08 -18.25
CA ASP A 230 39.46 -11.33 -18.66
C ASP A 230 38.11 -11.77 -18.06
N LEU A 231 37.14 -11.75 -18.98
CA LEU A 231 35.89 -12.48 -18.93
C LEU A 231 36.18 -13.95 -19.26
N SER A 232 36.25 -14.81 -18.25
CA SER A 232 36.03 -16.24 -18.49
C SER A 232 35.43 -16.93 -17.28
N GLU A 233 34.19 -17.37 -17.45
CA GLU A 233 33.60 -18.48 -16.70
C GLU A 233 34.54 -19.68 -16.77
N GLU A 234 35.00 -20.20 -15.63
CA GLU A 234 35.29 -21.63 -15.49
C GLU A 234 35.33 -22.03 -14.02
N ARG A 235 34.41 -22.90 -13.62
CA ARG A 235 34.53 -23.68 -12.39
C ARG A 235 35.65 -24.69 -12.57
N PRO A 236 36.38 -25.00 -11.49
CA PRO A 236 36.72 -26.41 -11.26
C PRO A 236 36.33 -26.86 -9.85
N ASP A 237 35.48 -27.87 -9.83
CA ASP A 237 35.49 -28.91 -8.82
C ASP A 237 36.92 -29.47 -8.68
N ARG A 238 37.42 -29.62 -7.45
CA ARG A 238 37.85 -30.93 -6.90
C ARG A 238 38.60 -30.84 -5.56
N ARG A 239 38.09 -31.68 -4.64
CA ARG A 239 38.80 -32.60 -3.74
C ARG A 239 39.46 -32.06 -2.47
N ARG A 240 38.83 -32.48 -1.35
CA ARG A 240 39.46 -32.86 -0.09
C ARG A 240 40.78 -33.63 -0.34
N ARG A 241 41.87 -33.17 0.28
CA ARG A 241 42.88 -34.02 0.89
C ARG A 241 43.50 -33.34 2.12
N THR A 242 43.40 -34.06 3.22
CA THR A 242 43.98 -33.85 4.54
C THR A 242 45.51 -33.95 4.50
N GLY A 243 46.18 -33.13 5.31
CA GLY A 243 47.61 -33.25 5.61
C GLY A 243 48.16 -32.01 6.33
N PRO A 244 48.78 -32.13 7.52
CA PRO A 244 49.21 -30.99 8.32
C PRO A 244 50.62 -30.59 7.87
N ASN A 245 50.76 -29.48 7.17
CA ASN A 245 52.06 -28.85 7.02
C ASN A 245 51.94 -27.34 7.13
N LYS A 246 52.56 -26.82 8.20
CA LYS A 246 52.89 -25.42 8.45
C LYS A 246 53.43 -24.80 7.15
N ARG A 247 52.59 -24.02 6.46
CA ARG A 247 53.04 -23.04 5.49
C ARG A 247 53.01 -21.69 6.18
N VAL A 248 54.21 -21.15 6.37
CA VAL A 248 54.43 -19.78 6.81
C VAL A 248 53.67 -18.89 5.84
N ALA A 249 52.67 -18.15 6.32
CA ALA A 249 51.97 -17.19 5.51
C ALA A 249 53.00 -16.15 5.08
N SER A 250 53.37 -16.14 3.80
CA SER A 250 54.04 -15.00 3.22
C SER A 250 53.16 -13.79 3.51
N GLU A 251 53.71 -12.80 4.21
CA GLU A 251 53.11 -11.48 4.38
C GLU A 251 53.09 -10.77 3.02
N GLN A 252 52.30 -11.30 2.09
CA GLN A 252 51.74 -10.45 1.05
C GLN A 252 50.88 -9.45 1.80
N ARG A 253 51.41 -8.23 1.97
CA ARG A 253 50.62 -7.03 2.24
C ARG A 253 49.63 -6.90 1.09
N VAL A 254 48.54 -7.65 1.16
CA VAL A 254 47.32 -7.36 0.43
C VAL A 254 46.95 -5.98 0.94
N LYS A 255 47.23 -4.95 0.14
CA LYS A 255 46.74 -3.61 0.41
C LYS A 255 45.23 -3.78 0.60
N PRO A 256 44.67 -3.39 1.76
CA PRO A 256 43.24 -3.50 1.93
C PRO A 256 42.59 -2.76 0.76
N PRO A 257 41.61 -3.37 0.07
CA PRO A 257 40.95 -2.69 -1.02
C PRO A 257 40.46 -1.32 -0.54
N PRO A 258 40.58 -0.27 -1.36
CA PRO A 258 40.18 1.07 -0.98
C PRO A 258 38.76 1.02 -0.40
N THR A 259 38.59 1.60 0.78
CA THR A 259 37.30 1.57 1.48
C THR A 259 36.30 2.32 0.62
N LYS A 260 35.23 1.65 0.20
CA LYS A 260 34.22 2.21 -0.71
C LYS A 260 33.15 2.94 0.12
N PRO A 261 32.57 4.03 -0.38
CA PRO A 261 31.39 4.61 0.24
C PRO A 261 30.20 3.65 0.10
N ASP A 262 29.17 3.82 0.95
CA ASP A 262 27.97 2.99 0.89
C ASP A 262 27.10 3.32 -0.34
N GLY A 263 27.15 4.57 -0.81
CA GLY A 263 26.49 4.97 -2.06
C GLY A 263 26.79 6.39 -2.51
N ALA A 264 26.17 6.77 -3.62
CA ALA A 264 26.27 8.08 -4.25
C ALA A 264 24.96 8.52 -4.90
N GLY A 265 24.78 9.83 -4.99
CA GLY A 265 23.86 10.46 -5.92
C GLY A 265 24.57 10.72 -7.25
N VAL A 266 24.03 10.19 -8.34
CA VAL A 266 24.48 10.44 -9.71
C VAL A 266 23.48 11.37 -10.38
N ARG A 267 23.95 12.50 -10.91
CA ARG A 267 23.12 13.43 -11.69
C ARG A 267 23.30 13.20 -13.18
N THR A 268 22.20 13.29 -13.92
CA THR A 268 22.19 13.33 -15.39
C THR A 268 22.11 14.79 -15.81
N ARG A 269 23.09 15.27 -16.57
CA ARG A 269 23.08 16.65 -17.07
C ARG A 269 22.17 16.79 -18.30
N LEU A 270 21.96 18.02 -18.74
CA LEU A 270 21.19 18.33 -19.96
C LEU A 270 21.74 17.65 -21.23
N GLY A 271 23.04 17.33 -21.27
CA GLY A 271 23.68 16.63 -22.38
C GLY A 271 23.50 15.11 -22.35
N GLY A 272 22.82 14.57 -21.33
CA GLY A 272 22.68 13.13 -21.09
C GLY A 272 23.87 12.48 -20.40
N ASP A 273 24.97 13.23 -20.15
CA ASP A 273 26.11 12.72 -19.41
C ASP A 273 25.80 12.60 -17.91
N GLU A 274 26.24 11.48 -17.33
CA GLU A 274 26.13 11.25 -15.90
C GLU A 274 27.39 11.74 -15.16
N SER A 275 27.20 12.35 -14.00
CA SER A 275 28.31 12.75 -13.14
C SER A 275 27.94 12.64 -11.67
N LEU A 276 28.94 12.40 -10.83
CA LEU A 276 28.77 12.32 -9.39
C LEU A 276 28.25 13.65 -8.82
N ALA A 277 27.12 13.61 -8.10
CA ALA A 277 26.51 14.76 -7.44
C ALA A 277 26.91 14.84 -5.96
N PHE A 278 26.80 13.72 -5.25
CA PHE A 278 27.20 13.59 -3.85
C PHE A 278 27.53 12.14 -3.49
N VAL A 279 28.21 11.93 -2.37
CA VAL A 279 28.58 10.62 -1.81
C VAL A 279 28.00 10.53 -0.40
N TYR A 280 27.54 9.35 0.00
CA TYR A 280 27.06 9.08 1.35
C TYR A 280 27.61 7.78 1.90
N ASP A 281 27.70 7.73 3.23
CA ASP A 281 28.19 6.60 4.02
C ASP A 281 27.31 6.53 5.28
N TYR A 282 26.76 5.37 5.59
CA TYR A 282 25.89 5.16 6.75
C TYR A 282 26.71 4.93 8.02
N LYS A 283 28.04 4.75 7.91
CA LYS A 283 28.93 4.65 9.06
C LYS A 283 29.33 6.05 9.50
N ALA A 284 28.78 6.50 10.62
CA ALA A 284 29.29 7.69 11.30
C ALA A 284 30.81 7.54 11.55
N ALA A 285 31.59 8.59 11.30
CA ALA A 285 32.99 8.65 11.73
C ALA A 285 33.04 8.84 13.26
N HIS A 286 32.87 7.76 14.03
CA HIS A 286 33.00 7.81 15.49
C HIS A 286 34.47 7.77 15.87
N LYS A 287 35.12 8.93 15.71
CA LYS A 287 36.20 9.53 16.54
C LYS A 287 37.04 10.46 15.66
N TRP A 288 36.73 11.75 15.74
CA TRP A 288 37.69 12.80 15.41
C TRP A 288 38.76 12.76 16.51
N ARG A 289 40.00 12.45 16.14
CA ARG A 289 41.15 12.55 17.05
C ARG A 289 41.80 13.90 16.88
#